data_AF-A0A9E5FV59-F1
#
_entry.id   AF-A0A9E5FV59-F1
#
_cell.length_a   1.000
_cell.length_b   1.000
_cell.length_c   1.000
_cell.angle_alpha   90.00
_cell.angle_beta   90.00
_cell.angle_gamma   90.00
#
_symmetry.space_group_name_H-M   'P 1'
#
loop_
_entity.id
_entity.type
_entity.pdbx_description
1 polymer ?
#
loop_
_entity_poly.entity_id
_entity_poly.type
_entity_poly.pdbx_seq_one_letter_code
_entity_poly.pdbx_strand_id
1 'polypeptide(L)'
;MFFRPYGTSSLSTHCDLVTADHWPISRETIKGCDACCVVGGDGTFLGVAEPAALEGVPLFGINRGKLGFLAAYPSEDVAGSIRTILAGDYRLENRALLEIRFANGSFNLALNDVVLKTRDVFRMGRFTVR
;
A
#
# COMPACT_ATOMS: atom_id res chain seq x y z
N MET A 1 14.60 -7.93 -8.35
CA MET A 1 16.03 -7.74 -8.74
C MET A 1 16.74 -7.09 -7.55
N PHE A 2 18.01 -7.40 -7.27
CA PHE A 2 18.74 -7.02 -6.05
C PHE A 2 18.43 -5.63 -5.46
N PHE A 3 17.94 -5.57 -4.22
CA PHE A 3 18.21 -4.44 -3.32
C PHE A 3 19.02 -4.93 -2.11
N ARG A 4 20.36 -4.89 -2.25
CA ARG A 4 21.30 -4.86 -1.12
C ARG A 4 22.08 -3.54 -1.21
N PRO A 5 21.94 -2.62 -0.25
CA PRO A 5 22.67 -1.36 -0.30
C PRO A 5 24.03 -1.55 0.36
N TYR A 6 25.03 -2.08 -0.35
CA TYR A 6 26.46 -1.88 -0.04
C TYR A 6 27.29 -2.19 -1.30
N GLY A 7 27.90 -1.16 -1.89
CA GLY A 7 28.92 -1.33 -2.93
C GLY A 7 28.72 -0.43 -4.15
N THR A 8 29.53 0.61 -4.26
CA THR A 8 29.66 1.46 -5.45
C THR A 8 30.23 0.67 -6.62
N SER A 9 29.41 0.41 -7.65
CA SER A 9 29.86 0.20 -9.03
C SER A 9 28.68 0.19 -9.99
N SER A 10 28.74 1.06 -11.00
CA SER A 10 27.86 1.20 -12.17
C SER A 10 26.90 0.02 -12.44
N LEU A 11 25.62 0.19 -12.11
CA LEU A 11 24.55 -0.76 -12.43
C LEU A 11 23.73 -0.23 -13.60
N SER A 12 23.63 -1.02 -14.67
CA SER A 12 22.52 -0.93 -15.62
C SER A 12 21.25 -1.29 -14.86
N THR A 13 20.51 -0.29 -14.39
CA THR A 13 19.28 -0.47 -13.61
C THR A 13 18.17 -1.04 -14.49
N HIS A 14 18.12 -2.36 -14.63
CA HIS A 14 16.94 -3.04 -15.16
C HIS A 14 15.84 -2.99 -14.08
N CYS A 15 14.64 -2.54 -14.45
CA CYS A 15 13.46 -2.56 -13.58
C CYS A 15 12.40 -3.39 -14.30
N ASP A 16 12.01 -4.51 -13.70
CA ASP A 16 10.91 -5.33 -14.22
C ASP A 16 9.60 -4.74 -13.69
N LEU A 17 8.78 -4.25 -14.61
CA LEU A 17 7.50 -3.63 -14.29
C LEU A 17 6.36 -4.64 -14.46
N VAL A 18 5.66 -4.92 -13.38
CA VAL A 18 4.37 -5.61 -13.40
C VAL A 18 3.26 -4.58 -13.25
N THR A 19 2.36 -4.51 -14.23
CA THR A 19 1.22 -3.60 -14.21
C THR A 19 -0.05 -4.35 -13.81
N ALA A 20 -0.83 -3.77 -12.89
CA ALA A 20 -2.15 -4.26 -12.53
C ALA A 20 -3.17 -3.13 -12.67
N ASP A 21 -4.23 -3.38 -13.43
CA ASP A 21 -5.31 -2.44 -13.75
C ASP A 21 -6.69 -2.92 -13.29
N HIS A 22 -6.73 -4.04 -12.55
CA HIS A 22 -7.94 -4.61 -11.99
C HIS A 22 -8.16 -4.20 -10.52
N TRP A 23 -9.40 -4.33 -10.05
CA TRP A 23 -9.77 -4.10 -8.66
C TRP A 23 -10.72 -5.20 -8.17
N PRO A 24 -10.51 -5.75 -6.96
CA PRO A 24 -9.45 -5.45 -5.98
C PRO A 24 -8.09 -6.02 -6.38
N ILE A 25 -7.00 -5.45 -5.84
CA ILE A 25 -5.65 -5.99 -5.99
C ILE A 25 -5.47 -7.18 -5.04
N SER A 26 -5.08 -8.33 -5.57
CA SER A 26 -4.84 -9.54 -4.76
C SER A 26 -3.39 -9.62 -4.25
N ARG A 27 -3.15 -10.53 -3.30
CA ARG A 27 -1.80 -10.82 -2.78
C ARG A 27 -0.89 -11.38 -3.87
N GLU A 28 -1.42 -12.23 -4.74
CA GLU A 28 -0.69 -12.85 -5.84
C GLU A 28 -0.12 -11.80 -6.80
N THR A 29 -0.84 -10.70 -7.03
CA THR A 29 -0.38 -9.56 -7.84
C THR A 29 0.84 -8.86 -7.24
N ILE A 30 0.95 -8.83 -5.91
CA ILE A 30 2.03 -8.13 -5.19
C ILE A 30 3.21 -9.06 -4.86
N LYS A 31 2.95 -10.36 -4.77
CA LYS A 31 3.91 -11.35 -4.31
C LYS A 31 5.21 -11.32 -5.11
N GLY A 32 6.32 -11.15 -4.41
CA GLY A 32 7.66 -11.14 -4.98
C GLY A 32 8.11 -9.80 -5.58
N CYS A 33 7.27 -8.75 -5.54
CA CYS A 33 7.68 -7.40 -5.91
C CYS A 33 8.57 -6.77 -4.84
N ASP A 34 9.56 -5.99 -5.26
CA ASP A 34 10.47 -5.27 -4.35
C ASP A 34 9.83 -3.99 -3.77
N ALA A 35 8.88 -3.39 -4.50
CA ALA A 35 8.06 -2.26 -4.09
C ALA A 35 6.77 -2.22 -4.94
N CYS A 36 5.74 -1.54 -4.44
CA CYS A 36 4.51 -1.31 -5.20
C CYS A 36 4.20 0.19 -5.31
N CYS A 37 4.16 0.66 -6.56
CA CYS A 37 3.75 2.01 -6.91
C CYS A 37 2.22 2.08 -7.02
N VAL A 38 1.56 2.83 -6.14
CA VAL A 38 0.12 3.06 -6.23
C VAL A 38 -0.14 4.38 -6.95
N VAL A 39 -0.81 4.30 -8.10
CA VAL A 39 -1.21 5.50 -8.86
C VAL A 39 -2.70 5.75 -8.63
N GLY A 40 -3.03 6.84 -7.93
CA GLY A 40 -4.41 7.13 -7.55
C GLY A 40 -4.50 8.05 -6.33
N GLY A 41 -5.64 7.98 -5.63
CA GLY A 41 -5.85 8.70 -4.37
C GLY A 41 -5.70 7.79 -3.15
N ASP A 42 -6.01 8.32 -1.97
CA ASP A 42 -5.91 7.59 -0.70
C ASP A 42 -6.77 6.31 -0.68
N GLY A 43 -7.96 6.32 -1.30
CA GLY A 43 -8.81 5.12 -1.40
C GLY A 43 -8.16 3.98 -2.18
N THR A 44 -7.40 4.30 -3.23
CA THR A 44 -6.61 3.33 -3.99
C THR A 44 -5.48 2.79 -3.12
N PHE A 45 -4.78 3.68 -2.40
CA PHE A 45 -3.71 3.29 -1.48
C PHE A 45 -4.20 2.34 -0.38
N LEU A 46 -5.37 2.65 0.21
CA LEU A 46 -5.97 1.85 1.28
C LEU A 46 -6.31 0.42 0.84
N GLY A 47 -6.86 0.22 -0.36
CA GLY A 47 -7.16 -1.14 -0.80
C GLY A 47 -5.95 -1.93 -1.31
N VAL A 48 -4.79 -1.28 -1.51
CA VAL A 48 -3.51 -1.98 -1.76
C VAL A 48 -2.75 -2.24 -0.46
N ALA A 49 -3.02 -1.47 0.61
CA ALA A 49 -2.30 -1.55 1.88
C ALA A 49 -2.35 -2.95 2.53
N GLU A 50 -3.52 -3.59 2.55
CA GLU A 50 -3.66 -4.94 3.14
C GLU A 50 -2.84 -6.01 2.40
N PRO A 51 -3.01 -6.24 1.07
CA PRO A 51 -2.23 -7.27 0.39
C PRO A 51 -0.72 -6.95 0.41
N ALA A 52 -0.33 -5.68 0.35
CA ALA A 52 1.07 -5.29 0.44
C ALA A 52 1.69 -5.56 1.82
N ALA A 53 0.94 -5.28 2.89
CA ALA A 53 1.37 -5.58 4.25
C ALA A 53 1.55 -7.09 4.48
N LEU A 54 0.63 -7.91 3.94
CA LEU A 54 0.71 -9.36 4.05
C LEU A 54 1.89 -9.97 3.27
N GLU A 55 2.31 -9.34 2.18
CA GLU A 55 3.49 -9.74 1.41
C GLU A 55 4.79 -9.03 1.84
N GLY A 56 4.73 -8.08 2.79
CA GLY A 56 5.88 -7.31 3.25
C GLY A 56 6.45 -6.36 2.19
N VAL A 57 5.63 -5.92 1.23
CA VAL A 57 6.05 -5.06 0.11
C VAL A 57 5.79 -3.59 0.45
N PRO A 58 6.81 -2.71 0.41
CA PRO A 58 6.62 -1.30 0.70
C PRO A 58 5.78 -0.61 -0.40
N LEU A 59 4.93 0.31 0.04
CA LEU A 59 4.07 1.12 -0.83
C LEU A 59 4.62 2.53 -0.97
N PHE A 60 4.53 3.07 -2.18
CA PHE A 60 4.66 4.50 -2.42
C PHE A 60 3.58 4.96 -3.41
N GLY A 61 3.04 6.15 -3.17
CA GLY A 61 1.89 6.66 -3.91
C GLY A 61 2.26 7.82 -4.83
N ILE A 62 1.81 7.75 -6.08
CA ILE A 62 1.78 8.88 -7.00
C ILE A 62 0.35 9.42 -7.03
N ASN A 63 0.17 10.63 -6.52
CA ASN A 63 -1.15 11.24 -6.44
C ASN A 63 -1.52 11.89 -7.78
N ARG A 64 -2.63 11.48 -8.39
CA ARG A 64 -3.27 12.18 -9.51
C ARG A 64 -4.46 12.99 -8.99
N GLY A 65 -4.22 14.12 -8.32
CA GLY A 65 -5.29 14.93 -7.73
C GLY A 65 -4.84 15.91 -6.64
N LYS A 66 -5.73 16.21 -5.69
CA LYS A 66 -5.40 17.02 -4.50
C LYS A 66 -4.43 16.25 -3.59
N LEU A 67 -3.48 16.96 -2.98
CA LEU A 67 -2.52 16.39 -2.01
C LEU A 67 -3.28 15.56 -0.94
N GLY A 68 -3.01 14.26 -0.90
CA GLY A 68 -3.59 13.28 0.03
C GLY A 68 -2.61 12.98 1.16
N PHE A 69 -3.06 12.30 2.21
CA PHE A 69 -2.21 12.04 3.39
C PHE A 69 -1.23 10.87 3.17
N LEU A 70 -1.53 9.97 2.22
CA LEU A 70 -0.78 8.72 2.01
C LEU A 70 0.06 8.71 0.73
N ALA A 71 -0.35 9.44 -0.31
CA ALA A 71 0.38 9.53 -1.57
C ALA A 71 1.43 10.65 -1.52
N ALA A 72 2.71 10.25 -1.60
CA ALA A 72 3.85 11.11 -1.30
C ALA A 72 4.37 11.94 -2.49
N TYR A 73 4.11 11.53 -3.74
CA TYR A 73 4.70 12.16 -4.91
C TYR A 73 3.66 12.85 -5.81
N PRO A 74 3.89 14.13 -6.20
CA PRO A 74 3.02 14.83 -7.13
C PRO A 74 3.11 14.22 -8.54
N SER A 75 1.99 14.19 -9.26
CA SER A 75 1.95 13.67 -10.63
C SER A 75 2.75 14.49 -11.66
N GLU A 76 3.16 15.70 -11.30
CA GLU A 76 3.85 16.66 -12.17
C GLU A 76 5.30 16.24 -12.49
N ASP A 77 5.96 15.50 -11.59
CA ASP A 77 7.31 14.95 -11.80
C ASP A 77 7.44 13.49 -11.33
N VAL A 78 6.62 12.63 -11.93
CA VAL A 78 6.69 11.17 -11.72
C VAL A 78 8.08 10.64 -12.08
N ALA A 79 8.65 11.10 -13.20
CA ALA A 79 9.93 10.61 -13.67
C ALA A 79 11.06 10.93 -12.70
N GLY A 80 11.09 12.14 -12.13
CA GLY A 80 12.02 12.52 -11.06
C GLY A 80 11.82 11.68 -9.80
N SER A 81 10.58 11.53 -9.36
CA SER A 81 10.23 10.73 -8.18
C SER A 81 10.70 9.27 -8.30
N ILE A 82 10.46 8.64 -9.46
CA ILE A 82 10.94 7.29 -9.73
C ILE A 82 12.48 7.22 -9.76
N ARG A 83 13.16 8.21 -10.36
CA ARG A 83 14.64 8.26 -10.33
C ARG A 83 15.18 8.34 -8.90
N THR A 84 14.58 9.16 -8.05
CA THR A 84 14.93 9.30 -6.63
C THR A 84 14.79 7.97 -5.88
N ILE A 85 13.66 7.25 -6.10
CA ILE A 85 13.43 5.94 -5.50
C ILE A 85 14.46 4.91 -6.00
N LEU A 86 14.71 4.86 -7.31
CA LEU A 86 15.68 3.94 -7.91
C LEU A 86 17.12 4.25 -7.48
N ALA A 87 17.44 5.50 -7.15
CA ALA A 87 18.71 5.90 -6.58
C ALA A 87 18.86 5.51 -5.09
N GLY A 88 17.79 4.98 -4.45
CA GLY A 88 17.78 4.64 -3.04
C GLY A 88 17.54 5.82 -2.10
N ASP A 89 17.21 7.00 -2.65
CA ASP A 89 16.99 8.22 -1.87
C ASP A 89 15.53 8.29 -1.38
N TYR A 90 15.19 7.38 -0.48
CA TYR A 90 13.88 7.32 0.15
C TYR A 90 14.02 6.89 1.61
N ARG A 91 12.95 7.13 2.36
CA ARG A 91 12.82 6.65 3.74
C ARG A 91 11.63 5.71 3.83
N LEU A 92 11.85 4.56 4.46
CA LEU A 92 10.75 3.67 4.84
C LEU A 92 10.08 4.20 6.12
N GLU A 93 8.76 4.26 6.08
CA GLU A 93 7.93 4.56 7.24
C GLU A 93 7.05 3.35 7.53
N ASN A 94 7.18 2.81 8.74
CA ASN A 94 6.29 1.76 9.22
C ASN A 94 5.01 2.38 9.74
N ARG A 95 3.87 1.96 9.19
CA ARG A 95 2.54 2.35 9.67
C ARG A 95 1.93 1.19 10.44
N ALA A 96 1.39 1.49 11.62
CA ALA A 96 0.65 0.50 12.39
C ALA A 96 -0.64 0.10 11.64
N LEU A 97 -1.01 -1.17 11.73
CA LEU A 97 -2.25 -1.71 11.20
C LEU A 97 -3.12 -2.22 12.33
N LEU A 98 -4.43 -2.12 12.15
CA LEU A 98 -5.41 -2.77 12.99
C LEU A 98 -5.62 -4.19 12.48
N GLU A 99 -5.39 -5.19 13.34
CA GLU A 99 -5.78 -6.58 13.05
C GLU A 99 -7.23 -6.80 13.52
N ILE A 100 -8.09 -7.22 12.60
CA ILE A 100 -9.47 -7.61 12.89
C ILE A 100 -9.55 -9.12 12.87
N ARG A 101 -9.76 -9.74 14.04
CA ARG A 101 -9.90 -11.19 14.15
C ARG A 101 -11.37 -11.61 14.28
N PHE A 102 -11.77 -12.57 13.47
CA PHE A 102 -13.12 -13.13 13.46
C PHE A 102 -13.19 -14.44 14.26
N ALA A 103 -14.40 -14.80 14.70
CA ALA A 103 -14.63 -15.98 15.54
C ALA A 103 -14.28 -17.31 14.85
N ASN A 104 -14.32 -17.34 13.52
CA ASN A 104 -13.89 -18.48 12.70
C ASN A 104 -12.35 -18.58 12.58
N GLY A 105 -11.60 -17.68 13.21
CA GLY A 105 -10.13 -17.62 13.16
C GLY A 105 -9.56 -16.87 11.96
N SER A 106 -10.40 -16.43 11.00
CA SER A 106 -9.91 -15.55 9.93
C SER A 106 -9.56 -14.17 10.48
N PHE A 107 -8.74 -13.43 9.75
CA PHE A 107 -8.40 -12.06 10.10
C PHE A 107 -8.31 -11.17 8.85
N ASN A 108 -8.49 -9.88 9.05
CA ASN A 108 -8.22 -8.83 8.07
C ASN A 108 -7.31 -7.77 8.71
N LEU A 109 -6.70 -6.93 7.88
CA LEU A 109 -5.94 -5.76 8.30
C LEU A 109 -6.61 -4.47 7.82
N ALA A 110 -6.57 -3.43 8.64
CA ALA A 110 -7.00 -2.09 8.26
C ALA A 110 -5.95 -1.05 8.60
N LEU A 111 -5.71 -0.10 7.69
CA LEU A 111 -4.74 0.98 7.88
C LEU A 111 -5.30 2.16 8.70
N ASN A 112 -6.54 2.56 8.43
CA ASN A 112 -7.13 3.73 9.06
C ASN A 112 -8.04 3.34 10.23
N ASP A 113 -9.15 2.68 9.94
CA ASP A 113 -10.23 2.47 10.89
C ASP A 113 -11.04 1.21 10.59
N VAL A 114 -11.75 0.73 11.62
CA VAL A 114 -12.68 -0.40 11.54
C VAL A 114 -14.06 0.10 11.93
N VAL A 115 -15.01 -0.02 11.01
CA VAL A 115 -16.39 0.46 11.21
C VAL A 115 -17.34 -0.71 11.42
N LEU A 116 -17.93 -0.79 12.61
CA LEU A 116 -19.04 -1.69 12.89
C LEU A 116 -20.37 -0.97 12.61
N LYS A 117 -21.18 -1.52 11.71
CA LYS A 117 -22.50 -0.96 11.36
C LYS A 117 -23.58 -2.05 11.35
N THR A 118 -24.81 -1.68 11.70
CA THR A 118 -25.97 -2.54 11.46
C THR A 118 -26.29 -2.64 9.97
N ARG A 119 -26.77 -3.81 9.54
CA ARG A 119 -27.22 -4.00 8.16
C ARG A 119 -28.50 -3.21 7.85
N ASP A 120 -29.37 -3.08 8.84
CA ASP A 120 -30.63 -2.36 8.76
C ASP A 120 -30.47 -0.96 9.36
N VAL A 121 -30.72 0.07 8.54
CA VAL A 121 -30.58 1.48 8.93
C VAL A 121 -31.66 1.91 9.93
N PHE A 122 -32.75 1.15 10.06
CA PHE A 122 -33.85 1.47 10.98
C PHE A 122 -33.73 0.76 12.34
N ARG A 123 -32.73 -0.09 12.54
CA ARG A 123 -32.51 -0.82 13.80
C ARG A 123 -31.18 -0.46 14.42
N MET A 124 -31.21 -0.13 15.71
CA MET A 124 -30.02 0.16 16.50
C MET A 124 -29.29 -1.14 16.85
N GLY A 125 -27.99 -1.19 16.57
CA GLY A 125 -27.13 -2.30 16.95
C GLY A 125 -26.73 -2.17 18.42
N ARG A 126 -26.75 -3.29 19.15
CA ARG A 126 -26.18 -3.35 20.49
C ARG A 126 -24.80 -3.99 20.40
N PHE A 127 -23.78 -3.23 20.76
CA PHE A 127 -22.40 -3.69 20.82
C PHE A 127 -21.90 -3.67 22.27
N THR A 128 -20.90 -4.49 22.58
CA THR A 128 -20.24 -4.48 23.89
C THR A 128 -18.75 -4.48 23.64
N VAL A 129 -18.06 -3.49 24.22
CA VAL A 129 -16.60 -3.41 24.23
C VAL A 129 -16.14 -3.96 25.59
N ARG A 130 -15.13 -4.82 25.57
CA ARG A 130 -14.53 -5.42 26.76
C ARG A 130 -13.08 -5.03 26.84
#